data_AF-A0A3D0NTF2-F1
#
_entry.id   AF-A0A3D0NTF2-F1
#
_cell.length_a   1.000
_cell.length_b   1.000
_cell.length_c   1.000
_cell.angle_alpha   90.00
_cell.angle_beta   90.00
_cell.angle_gamma   90.00
#
_symmetry.space_group_name_H-M   'P 1'
#
loop_
_entity.id
_entity.type
_entity.pdbx_description
1 polymer ?
#
loop_
_entity_poly.entity_id
_entity_poly.type
_entity_poly.pdbx_seq_one_letter_code
_entity_poly.pdbx_strand_id
1 'polypeptide(L)'
;MKNLTSSARKKIGNHFGPLIAGSMALFCVWFCNGLWHGAAWSFIFFGMYHFVLILLGNMIGPAVKKVNGKLHLRAESRGYRYMQIVRTAILVVIGELFFRAVSVQSGFNLCGRMFTTFSFTGLSFDTMSKLGIDVQDLIIVGITLVFVFIVSLLNEKGISVREKIAAWPIVWRWVLLYALILYIVIFGAYGFGYIPVDPMYAQF
;
A
#
# COMPACT_ATOMS: atom_id res chain seq x y z
N MET A 1 -6.03 -25.46 -12.05
CA MET A 1 -5.92 -25.29 -10.58
C MET A 1 -6.74 -26.28 -9.73
N LYS A 2 -7.98 -26.68 -10.12
CA LYS A 2 -8.81 -27.62 -9.32
C LYS A 2 -8.13 -28.99 -9.04
N ASN A 3 -7.50 -29.59 -10.05
CA ASN A 3 -6.81 -30.90 -9.90
C ASN A 3 -5.54 -30.81 -9.04
N LEU A 4 -4.83 -29.67 -9.10
CA LEU A 4 -3.67 -29.37 -8.25
C LEU A 4 -4.08 -29.17 -6.79
N THR A 5 -5.18 -28.44 -6.57
CA THR A 5 -5.74 -28.21 -5.23
C THR A 5 -6.23 -29.50 -4.58
N SER A 6 -6.94 -30.36 -5.32
CA SER A 6 -7.45 -31.63 -4.80
C SER A 6 -6.31 -32.62 -4.47
N SER A 7 -5.27 -32.65 -5.30
CA SER A 7 -4.09 -33.50 -5.10
C SER A 7 -3.23 -33.02 -3.93
N ALA A 8 -3.01 -31.70 -3.81
CA ALA A 8 -2.27 -31.12 -2.70
C ALA A 8 -3.04 -31.25 -1.38
N ARG A 9 -4.36 -31.04 -1.38
CA ARG A 9 -5.22 -31.21 -0.18
C ARG A 9 -5.11 -32.60 0.43
N LYS A 10 -4.98 -33.65 -0.40
CA LYS A 10 -4.78 -35.03 0.06
C LYS A 10 -3.43 -35.27 0.74
N LYS A 11 -2.37 -34.54 0.37
CA LYS A 11 -1.01 -34.74 0.89
C LYS A 11 -0.65 -33.84 2.07
N ILE A 12 -1.09 -32.59 2.07
CA ILE A 12 -0.63 -31.55 3.02
C ILE A 12 -1.80 -30.86 3.76
N GLY A 13 -3.02 -31.39 3.63
CA GLY A 13 -4.19 -30.99 4.42
C GLY A 13 -4.99 -29.82 3.83
N ASN A 14 -6.09 -29.50 4.51
CA ASN A 14 -7.12 -28.57 4.01
C ASN A 14 -6.69 -27.09 4.00
N HIS A 15 -5.66 -26.72 4.75
CA HIS A 15 -5.14 -25.35 4.79
C HIS A 15 -4.03 -25.14 3.75
N PHE A 16 -3.00 -26.00 3.74
CA PHE A 16 -1.84 -25.83 2.86
C PHE A 16 -2.06 -26.36 1.43
N GLY A 17 -3.00 -27.30 1.22
CA GLY A 17 -3.32 -27.82 -0.11
C GLY A 17 -3.83 -26.77 -1.10
N PRO A 18 -4.91 -26.03 -0.77
CA PRO A 18 -5.39 -24.91 -1.56
C PRO A 18 -4.39 -23.76 -1.64
N LEU A 19 -3.55 -23.58 -0.60
CA LEU A 19 -2.53 -22.54 -0.57
C LEU A 19 -1.56 -22.69 -1.74
N ILE A 20 -1.07 -23.90 -2.05
CA ILE A 20 -0.12 -24.09 -3.17
C ILE A 20 -0.70 -23.60 -4.50
N ALA A 21 -1.93 -24.00 -4.82
CA ALA A 21 -2.57 -23.59 -6.06
C ALA A 21 -2.84 -22.07 -6.08
N GLY A 22 -3.26 -21.50 -4.94
CA GLY A 22 -3.45 -20.06 -4.78
C GLY A 22 -2.13 -19.29 -4.91
N SER A 23 -1.03 -19.80 -4.36
CA SER A 23 0.30 -19.20 -4.42
C SER A 23 0.85 -19.13 -5.84
N MET A 24 0.57 -20.12 -6.69
CA MET A 24 0.97 -20.05 -8.09
C MET A 24 0.25 -18.91 -8.83
N ALA A 25 -1.06 -18.77 -8.62
CA ALA A 25 -1.81 -17.66 -9.20
C ALA A 25 -1.35 -16.31 -8.63
N LEU A 26 -1.13 -16.25 -7.31
CA LEU A 26 -0.66 -15.05 -6.62
C LEU A 26 0.75 -14.64 -7.10
N PHE A 27 1.64 -15.61 -7.33
CA PHE A 27 2.96 -15.37 -7.91
C PHE A 27 2.84 -14.69 -9.26
N CYS A 28 2.03 -15.25 -10.18
CA CYS A 28 1.85 -14.65 -11.50
C CYS A 28 1.27 -13.23 -11.40
N VAL A 29 0.27 -13.01 -10.55
CA VAL A 29 -0.34 -11.69 -10.36
C VAL A 29 0.68 -10.67 -9.89
N TRP A 30 1.46 -10.98 -8.85
CA TRP A 30 2.42 -10.04 -8.28
C TRP A 30 3.68 -9.86 -9.13
N PHE A 31 4.10 -10.90 -9.85
CA PHE A 31 5.18 -10.81 -10.82
C PHE A 31 4.78 -9.92 -12.01
N CYS A 32 3.60 -10.15 -12.59
CA CYS A 32 3.06 -9.30 -13.64
C CYS A 32 2.82 -7.86 -13.14
N ASN A 33 2.41 -7.68 -11.88
CA ASN A 33 2.29 -6.35 -11.26
C ASN A 33 3.66 -5.63 -11.24
N GLY A 34 4.73 -6.31 -10.81
CA GLY A 34 6.08 -5.76 -10.85
C GLY A 34 6.52 -5.38 -12.27
N LEU A 35 6.29 -6.26 -13.25
CA LEU A 35 6.61 -5.98 -14.66
C LEU A 35 5.79 -4.83 -15.25
N TRP A 36 4.54 -4.66 -14.81
CA TRP A 36 3.66 -3.61 -15.28
C TRP A 36 4.13 -2.20 -14.88
N HIS A 37 4.86 -2.08 -13.78
CA HIS A 37 5.40 -0.81 -13.31
C HIS A 37 6.72 -0.39 -13.96
N GLY A 38 7.38 -1.29 -14.70
CA GLY A 38 8.54 -0.97 -15.52
C GLY A 38 9.59 -2.07 -15.58
N ALA A 39 10.60 -1.86 -16.43
CA ALA A 39 11.67 -2.85 -16.68
C ALA A 39 12.76 -2.89 -15.58
N ALA A 40 12.72 -1.98 -14.61
CA ALA A 40 13.72 -1.94 -13.54
C ALA A 40 13.56 -3.12 -12.56
N TRP A 41 14.69 -3.67 -12.11
CA TRP A 41 14.71 -4.76 -11.12
C TRP A 41 14.05 -4.41 -9.79
N SER A 42 14.01 -3.12 -9.42
CA SER A 42 13.31 -2.62 -8.24
C SER A 42 11.81 -2.94 -8.28
N PHE A 43 11.16 -2.85 -9.45
CA PHE A 43 9.73 -3.14 -9.59
C PHE A 43 9.40 -4.64 -9.49
N ILE A 44 10.23 -5.49 -10.11
CA ILE A 44 10.11 -6.95 -9.95
C ILE A 44 10.32 -7.33 -8.48
N PHE A 45 11.34 -6.76 -7.83
CA PHE A 45 11.59 -6.99 -6.40
C PHE A 45 10.41 -6.53 -5.54
N PHE A 46 9.84 -5.36 -5.80
CA PHE A 46 8.64 -4.86 -5.13
C PHE A 46 7.46 -5.83 -5.25
N GLY A 47 7.18 -6.33 -6.46
CA GLY A 47 6.11 -7.30 -6.69
C GLY A 47 6.36 -8.60 -5.91
N MET A 48 7.57 -9.13 -6.01
CA MET A 48 7.98 -10.34 -5.32
C MET A 48 8.01 -10.20 -3.79
N TYR A 49 8.38 -9.04 -3.27
CA TYR A 49 8.33 -8.70 -1.85
C TYR A 49 6.91 -8.85 -1.31
N HIS A 50 5.92 -8.26 -1.97
CA HIS A 50 4.51 -8.35 -1.57
C HIS A 50 3.95 -9.77 -1.72
N PHE A 51 4.32 -10.48 -2.79
CA PHE A 51 3.98 -11.89 -2.94
C PHE A 51 4.46 -12.71 -1.74
N VAL A 52 5.74 -12.55 -1.35
CA VAL A 52 6.31 -13.28 -0.22
C VAL A 52 5.61 -12.90 1.09
N LEU A 53 5.31 -11.63 1.32
CA LEU A 53 4.57 -11.20 2.52
C LEU A 53 3.18 -11.85 2.62
N ILE A 54 2.42 -11.87 1.52
CA ILE A 54 1.08 -12.47 1.51
C ILE A 54 1.19 -13.99 1.68
N LEU A 55 2.14 -14.64 1.00
CA LEU A 55 2.38 -16.08 1.13
C LEU A 55 2.74 -16.45 2.56
N LEU A 56 3.72 -15.78 3.15
CA LEU A 56 4.15 -16.00 4.53
C LEU A 56 3.00 -15.73 5.50
N GLY A 57 2.24 -14.64 5.33
CA GLY A 57 1.07 -14.33 6.13
C GLY A 57 0.04 -15.46 6.14
N ASN A 58 -0.21 -16.09 4.99
CA ASN A 58 -1.11 -17.24 4.87
C ASN A 58 -0.51 -18.53 5.47
N MET A 59 0.80 -18.74 5.33
CA MET A 59 1.50 -19.90 5.90
C MET A 59 1.55 -19.86 7.44
N ILE A 60 1.85 -18.70 8.02
CA ILE A 60 1.95 -18.53 9.48
C ILE A 60 0.59 -18.34 10.16
N GLY A 61 -0.47 -18.04 9.39
CA GLY A 61 -1.83 -17.82 9.92
C GLY A 61 -2.31 -18.85 10.94
N PRO A 62 -2.20 -20.17 10.69
CA PRO A 62 -2.55 -21.20 11.66
C PRO A 62 -1.72 -21.16 12.95
N ALA A 63 -0.41 -20.90 12.83
CA ALA A 63 0.49 -20.79 13.98
C ALA A 63 0.13 -19.56 14.83
N VAL A 64 -0.13 -18.42 14.20
CA VAL A 64 -0.58 -17.20 14.88
C VAL A 64 -1.90 -17.44 15.61
N LYS A 65 -2.88 -18.10 14.98
CA LYS A 65 -4.15 -18.47 15.66
C LYS A 65 -3.91 -19.35 16.88
N LYS A 66 -3.01 -20.33 16.80
CA LYS A 66 -2.65 -21.21 17.93
C LYS A 66 -2.00 -20.45 19.08
N VAL A 67 -1.07 -19.53 18.77
CA VAL A 67 -0.40 -18.69 19.78
C VAL A 67 -1.40 -17.72 20.43
N ASN A 68 -2.23 -17.06 19.63
CA ASN A 68 -3.27 -16.16 20.14
C ASN A 68 -4.25 -16.90 21.07
N GLY A 69 -4.64 -18.12 20.72
CA GLY A 69 -5.48 -18.97 21.57
C GLY A 69 -4.82 -19.30 22.92
N LYS A 70 -3.52 -19.63 22.93
CA LYS A 70 -2.77 -19.88 24.16
C LYS A 70 -2.60 -18.64 25.03
N LEU A 71 -2.42 -17.48 24.41
CA LEU A 71 -2.25 -16.19 25.10
C LEU A 71 -3.59 -15.51 25.43
N HIS A 72 -4.72 -16.16 25.14
CA HIS A 72 -6.08 -15.59 25.26
C HIS A 72 -6.25 -14.23 24.56
N LEU A 73 -5.44 -13.97 23.52
CA LEU A 73 -5.51 -12.75 22.73
C LEU A 73 -6.65 -12.88 21.72
N ARG A 74 -7.68 -12.05 21.90
CA ARG A 74 -8.73 -11.90 20.90
C ARG A 74 -8.18 -11.09 19.74
N ALA A 75 -8.24 -11.65 18.53
CA ALA A 75 -7.80 -10.96 17.31
C ALA A 75 -8.55 -9.64 17.08
N GLU A 76 -9.78 -9.53 17.58
CA GLU A 76 -10.62 -8.33 17.47
C GLU A 76 -10.41 -7.32 18.60
N SER A 77 -9.57 -7.64 19.60
CA SER A 77 -9.24 -6.67 20.63
C SER A 77 -8.59 -5.44 19.99
N ARG A 78 -9.01 -4.24 20.44
CA ARG A 78 -8.57 -2.97 19.83
C ARG A 78 -7.04 -2.88 19.76
N GLY A 79 -6.34 -3.19 20.86
CA GLY A 79 -4.87 -3.16 20.91
C GLY A 79 -4.21 -4.11 19.90
N TYR A 80 -4.70 -5.34 19.78
CA TYR A 80 -4.15 -6.30 18.82
C TYR A 80 -4.45 -5.88 17.37
N ARG A 81 -5.64 -5.34 17.10
CA ARG A 81 -6.00 -4.78 15.78
C ARG A 81 -5.10 -3.61 15.40
N TYR A 82 -4.83 -2.68 16.32
CA TYR A 82 -3.88 -1.59 16.06
C TYR A 82 -2.47 -2.12 15.77
N MET A 83 -1.99 -3.11 16.53
CA MET A 83 -0.70 -3.74 16.24
C MET A 83 -0.68 -4.37 14.84
N GLN A 84 -1.74 -5.06 14.43
CA GLN A 84 -1.86 -5.64 13.09
C GLN A 84 -1.82 -4.56 12.00
N ILE A 85 -2.53 -3.43 12.19
CA ILE A 85 -2.53 -2.30 11.26
C ILE A 85 -1.13 -1.70 11.15
N VAL A 86 -0.50 -1.37 12.28
CA VAL A 86 0.84 -0.76 12.32
C VAL A 86 1.87 -1.69 11.68
N ARG A 87 1.87 -2.98 12.04
CA ARG A 87 2.77 -3.98 11.45
C ARG A 87 2.60 -4.05 9.93
N THR A 88 1.37 -4.14 9.44
CA THR A 88 1.11 -4.20 8.00
C THR A 88 1.53 -2.90 7.30
N ALA A 89 1.24 -1.74 7.90
CA ALA A 89 1.64 -0.44 7.36
C ALA A 89 3.17 -0.34 7.23
N ILE A 90 3.92 -0.73 8.26
CA ILE A 90 5.40 -0.73 8.21
C ILE A 90 5.90 -1.64 7.09
N LEU A 91 5.36 -2.86 6.97
CA LEU A 91 5.77 -3.80 5.93
C LEU A 91 5.47 -3.27 4.52
N VAL A 92 4.30 -2.68 4.32
CA VAL A 92 3.93 -2.07 3.03
C VAL A 92 4.84 -0.88 2.71
N VAL A 93 5.10 0.02 3.67
CA VAL A 93 5.98 1.17 3.48
C VAL A 93 7.41 0.76 3.13
N ILE A 94 7.92 -0.32 3.73
CA ILE A 94 9.22 -0.89 3.33
C ILE A 94 9.18 -1.36 1.88
N GLY A 95 8.09 -2.01 1.45
CA GLY A 95 7.89 -2.36 0.04
C GLY A 95 7.91 -1.15 -0.89
N GLU A 96 7.15 -0.10 -0.56
CA GLU A 96 7.10 1.17 -1.31
C GLU A 96 8.47 1.87 -1.40
N LEU A 97 9.33 1.70 -0.38
CA LEU A 97 10.70 2.21 -0.42
C LEU A 97 11.53 1.52 -1.52
N PHE A 98 11.39 0.21 -1.70
CA PHE A 98 12.04 -0.49 -2.81
C PHE A 98 11.43 -0.13 -4.17
N PHE A 99 10.12 0.14 -4.22
CA PHE A 99 9.45 0.64 -5.42
C PHE A 99 10.04 1.98 -5.89
N ARG A 100 10.32 2.89 -4.96
CA ARG A 100 10.88 4.22 -5.28
C ARG A 100 12.39 4.23 -5.51
N ALA A 101 13.11 3.22 -5.03
CA ALA A 101 14.56 3.18 -5.13
C ALA A 101 15.03 3.01 -6.59
N VAL A 102 16.14 3.68 -6.94
CA VAL A 102 16.77 3.60 -8.26
C VAL A 102 17.26 2.18 -8.58
N SER A 103 17.65 1.43 -7.56
CA SER A 103 18.05 0.02 -7.68
C SER A 103 17.72 -0.74 -6.40
N VAL A 104 17.68 -2.07 -6.48
CA VAL A 104 17.45 -2.95 -5.31
C VAL A 104 18.53 -2.71 -4.23
N GLN A 105 19.79 -2.55 -4.63
CA GLN A 105 20.88 -2.25 -3.72
C GLN A 105 20.69 -0.89 -3.03
N SER A 106 20.24 0.12 -3.76
CA SER A 106 19.89 1.43 -3.18
C SER A 106 18.76 1.31 -2.17
N GLY A 107 17.76 0.46 -2.44
CA GLY A 107 16.67 0.16 -1.50
C GLY A 107 17.17 -0.45 -0.20
N PHE A 108 18.09 -1.42 -0.26
CA PHE A 108 18.72 -1.99 0.95
C PHE A 108 19.56 -0.96 1.72
N ASN A 109 20.31 -0.11 1.01
CA ASN A 109 21.07 0.97 1.64
C ASN A 109 20.15 1.98 2.35
N LEU A 110 19.04 2.37 1.71
CA LEU A 110 18.02 3.22 2.32
C LEU A 110 17.39 2.57 3.56
N CYS A 111 17.03 1.29 3.46
CA CYS A 111 16.56 0.51 4.61
C CYS A 111 17.55 0.52 5.78
N GLY A 112 18.83 0.26 5.53
CA GLY A 112 19.86 0.27 6.57
C GLY A 112 20.02 1.63 7.23
N ARG A 113 19.99 2.71 6.44
CA ARG A 113 20.11 4.10 6.94
C ARG A 113 18.98 4.52 7.87
N MET A 114 17.79 3.91 7.75
CA MET A 114 16.70 4.16 8.71
C MET A 114 17.07 3.75 10.14
N PHE A 115 17.97 2.78 10.32
CA PHE A 115 18.39 2.29 11.64
C PHE A 115 19.77 2.81 12.07
N THR A 116 20.63 3.23 11.14
CA THR A 116 22.00 3.66 11.47
C THR A 116 22.18 5.17 11.51
N THR A 117 21.40 5.92 10.72
CA THR A 117 21.53 7.38 10.58
C THR A 117 20.20 8.08 10.83
N PHE A 118 19.60 7.83 11.99
CA PHE A 118 18.34 8.48 12.37
C PHE A 118 18.61 9.87 12.95
N SER A 119 18.05 10.91 12.32
CA SER A 119 18.13 12.29 12.82
C SER A 119 16.90 13.10 12.41
N PHE A 120 16.43 13.97 13.31
CA PHE A 120 15.37 14.94 13.02
C PHE A 120 15.89 16.20 12.30
N THR A 121 17.20 16.37 12.17
CA THR A 121 17.81 17.56 11.51
C THR A 121 17.47 17.68 10.02
N GLY A 122 17.10 16.56 9.37
CA GLY A 122 16.66 16.54 7.98
C GLY A 122 15.25 17.12 7.74
N LEU A 123 14.47 17.38 8.79
CA LEU A 123 13.15 18.04 8.71
C LEU A 123 13.25 19.56 8.88
N SER A 124 14.33 20.16 8.38
CA SER A 124 14.52 21.61 8.42
C SER A 124 13.88 22.29 7.21
N PHE A 125 13.45 23.55 7.40
CA PHE A 125 12.92 24.38 6.32
C PHE A 125 13.92 24.52 5.15
N ASP A 126 15.22 24.58 5.45
CA ASP A 126 16.30 24.58 4.44
C ASP A 126 16.31 23.30 3.59
N THR A 127 16.08 22.14 4.20
CA THR A 127 16.00 20.86 3.46
C THR A 127 14.75 20.81 2.59
N MET A 128 13.62 21.30 3.10
CA MET A 128 12.36 21.37 2.32
C MET A 128 12.49 22.31 1.12
N SER A 129 13.10 23.49 1.33
CA SER A 129 13.37 24.45 0.25
C SER A 129 14.30 23.87 -0.82
N LYS A 130 15.36 23.14 -0.42
CA LYS A 130 16.25 22.43 -1.37
C LYS A 130 15.55 21.34 -2.18
N LEU A 131 14.48 20.75 -1.63
CA LEU A 131 13.66 19.75 -2.31
C LEU A 131 12.54 20.37 -3.16
N GLY A 132 12.41 21.70 -3.15
CA GLY A 132 11.33 22.41 -3.85
C GLY A 132 9.95 22.17 -3.24
N ILE A 133 9.88 21.85 -1.95
CA ILE A 133 8.63 21.61 -1.22
C ILE A 133 8.26 22.87 -0.44
N ASP A 134 7.10 23.46 -0.74
CA ASP A 134 6.55 24.58 0.03
C ASP A 134 5.67 24.11 1.18
N VAL A 135 5.46 24.98 2.17
CA VAL A 135 4.56 24.72 3.31
C VAL A 135 3.13 24.50 2.82
N GLN A 136 2.72 25.21 1.77
CA GLN A 136 1.42 25.07 1.11
C GLN A 136 1.24 23.64 0.57
N ASP A 137 2.27 23.06 -0.04
CA ASP A 137 2.22 21.69 -0.55
C ASP A 137 1.96 20.69 0.59
N LEU A 138 2.63 20.87 1.72
CA LEU A 138 2.45 20.04 2.91
C LEU A 138 1.03 20.18 3.49
N ILE A 139 0.47 21.39 3.50
CA ILE A 139 -0.90 21.64 3.95
C ILE A 139 -1.89 20.92 3.02
N ILE A 140 -1.74 21.05 1.70
CA ILE A 140 -2.60 20.41 0.70
C ILE A 140 -2.53 18.88 0.83
N VAL A 141 -1.32 18.31 0.96
CA VAL A 141 -1.13 16.87 1.18
C VAL A 141 -1.79 16.43 2.48
N GLY A 142 -1.60 17.19 3.57
CA GLY A 142 -2.21 16.91 4.87
C GLY A 142 -3.74 16.88 4.81
N ILE A 143 -4.35 17.90 4.20
CA ILE A 143 -5.81 17.97 4.00
C ILE A 143 -6.31 16.79 3.16
N THR A 144 -5.60 16.47 2.07
CA THR A 144 -5.95 15.35 1.18
C THR A 144 -5.89 14.02 1.91
N LEU A 145 -4.83 13.79 2.71
CA LEU A 145 -4.68 12.57 3.51
C LEU A 145 -5.79 12.44 4.56
N VAL A 146 -6.11 13.52 5.27
CA VAL A 146 -7.21 13.52 6.25
C VAL A 146 -8.55 13.22 5.57
N PHE A 147 -8.81 13.85 4.41
CA PHE A 147 -10.02 13.60 3.62
C PHE A 147 -10.13 12.12 3.20
N VAL A 148 -9.10 11.55 2.60
CA VAL A 148 -9.06 10.13 2.17
C VAL A 148 -9.18 9.18 3.37
N PHE A 149 -8.55 9.53 4.50
CA PHE A 149 -8.63 8.76 5.73
C PHE A 149 -10.05 8.76 6.31
N ILE A 150 -10.74 9.90 6.34
CA ILE A 150 -12.14 9.98 6.78
C ILE A 150 -13.04 9.12 5.88
N VAL A 151 -12.88 9.22 4.55
CA VAL A 151 -13.63 8.38 3.60
C VAL A 151 -13.36 6.89 3.85
N SER A 152 -12.11 6.51 4.10
CA SER A 152 -11.72 5.14 4.45
C SER A 152 -12.39 4.67 5.75
N LEU A 153 -12.40 5.50 6.80
CA LEU A 153 -13.07 5.18 8.07
C LEU A 153 -14.58 5.03 7.93
N LEU A 154 -15.22 5.85 7.09
CA LEU A 154 -16.65 5.72 6.80
C LEU A 154 -16.95 4.40 6.08
N ASN A 155 -16.17 4.07 5.06
CA ASN A 155 -16.30 2.79 4.34
C ASN A 155 -16.07 1.60 5.27
N GLU A 156 -15.10 1.66 6.19
CA GLU A 156 -14.84 0.60 7.18
C GLU A 156 -16.02 0.41 8.15
N LYS A 157 -16.79 1.46 8.42
CA LYS A 157 -18.05 1.41 9.20
C LYS A 157 -19.25 0.94 8.37
N GLY A 158 -19.05 0.51 7.13
CA GLY A 158 -20.11 0.06 6.22
C GLY A 158 -20.90 1.20 5.58
N ILE A 159 -20.42 2.45 5.69
CA ILE A 159 -21.07 3.60 5.05
C ILE A 159 -20.51 3.76 3.64
N SER A 160 -21.29 3.38 2.63
CA SER A 160 -20.95 3.61 1.22
C SER A 160 -21.07 5.11 0.90
N VAL A 161 -19.93 5.81 0.94
CA VAL A 161 -19.85 7.25 0.64
C VAL A 161 -20.40 7.56 -0.76
N ARG A 162 -20.10 6.69 -1.72
CA ARG A 162 -20.59 6.78 -3.10
C ARG A 162 -22.11 6.73 -3.17
N GLU A 163 -22.76 5.79 -2.49
CA GLU A 163 -24.22 5.66 -2.49
C GLU A 163 -24.89 6.88 -1.84
N LYS A 164 -24.33 7.37 -0.72
CA LYS A 164 -24.84 8.57 -0.06
C LYS A 164 -24.80 9.79 -0.98
N ILE A 165 -23.70 9.99 -1.69
CA ILE A 165 -23.55 11.08 -2.67
C ILE A 165 -24.49 10.87 -3.86
N ALA A 166 -24.68 9.62 -4.31
CA ALA A 166 -25.57 9.31 -5.43
C ALA A 166 -27.03 9.64 -5.13
N ALA A 167 -27.46 9.55 -3.87
CA ALA A 167 -28.79 9.90 -3.39
C ALA A 167 -29.03 11.41 -3.21
N TRP A 168 -28.00 12.26 -3.34
CA TRP A 168 -28.17 13.71 -3.24
C TRP A 168 -28.93 14.30 -4.44
N PRO A 169 -29.57 15.48 -4.27
CA PRO A 169 -30.11 16.23 -5.41
C PRO A 169 -29.04 16.44 -6.49
N ILE A 170 -29.46 16.34 -7.75
CA ILE A 170 -28.55 16.33 -8.91
C ILE A 170 -27.55 17.50 -8.89
N VAL A 171 -28.00 18.70 -8.51
CA VAL A 171 -27.16 19.90 -8.44
C VAL A 171 -26.01 19.72 -7.46
N TRP A 172 -26.28 19.33 -6.21
CA TRP A 172 -25.24 19.15 -5.18
C TRP A 172 -24.26 18.04 -5.53
N ARG A 173 -24.74 16.98 -6.17
CA ARG A 173 -23.87 15.90 -6.66
C ARG A 173 -22.89 16.40 -7.71
N TRP A 174 -23.35 17.16 -8.71
CA TRP A 174 -22.47 17.73 -9.73
C TRP A 174 -21.55 18.81 -9.18
N VAL A 175 -22.03 19.66 -8.26
CA VAL A 175 -21.19 20.64 -7.57
C VAL A 175 -20.02 19.96 -6.87
N LEU A 176 -20.27 18.87 -6.13
CA LEU A 176 -19.20 18.10 -5.49
C LEU A 176 -18.24 17.50 -6.52
N LEU A 177 -18.74 16.88 -7.59
CA LEU A 177 -17.89 16.26 -8.61
C LEU A 177 -17.00 17.29 -9.32
N TYR A 178 -17.57 18.44 -9.71
CA TYR A 178 -16.80 19.52 -10.32
C TYR A 178 -15.81 20.13 -9.32
N ALA A 179 -16.18 20.30 -8.05
CA ALA A 179 -15.26 20.76 -7.03
C ALA A 179 -14.06 19.80 -6.85
N LEU A 180 -14.29 18.49 -6.84
CA LEU A 180 -13.21 17.49 -6.78
C LEU A 180 -12.32 17.49 -8.03
N ILE A 181 -12.92 17.63 -9.22
CA ILE A 181 -12.15 17.74 -10.47
C ILE A 181 -11.29 19.01 -10.45
N LEU A 182 -11.88 20.15 -10.10
CA LEU A 182 -11.14 21.42 -10.00
C LEU A 182 -10.06 21.36 -8.92
N TYR A 183 -10.33 20.73 -7.78
CA TYR A 183 -9.33 20.52 -6.74
C TYR A 183 -8.10 19.77 -7.28
N ILE A 184 -8.32 18.67 -8.02
CA ILE A 184 -7.23 17.91 -8.64
C ILE A 184 -6.47 18.75 -9.67
N VAL A 185 -7.17 19.52 -10.51
CA VAL A 185 -6.54 20.33 -11.56
C VAL A 185 -5.74 21.50 -10.97
N ILE A 186 -6.26 22.17 -9.94
CA ILE A 186 -5.65 23.36 -9.33
C ILE A 186 -4.48 22.98 -8.43
N PHE A 187 -4.63 21.93 -7.62
CA PHE A 187 -3.64 21.54 -6.61
C PHE A 187 -2.79 20.33 -7.01
N GLY A 188 -2.98 19.80 -8.22
CA GLY A 188 -2.11 18.78 -8.77
C GLY A 188 -0.77 19.36 -9.23
N ALA A 189 0.29 18.57 -9.10
CA ALA A 189 1.63 18.93 -9.52
C ALA A 189 1.78 18.76 -11.04
N TYR A 190 1.56 19.84 -11.81
CA TYR A 190 1.64 19.85 -13.27
C TYR A 190 2.54 21.00 -13.79
N GLY A 191 3.18 20.79 -14.95
CA GLY A 191 3.82 21.88 -15.71
C GLY A 191 5.33 22.05 -15.51
N PHE A 192 5.86 23.16 -16.03
CA PHE A 192 7.29 23.45 -16.09
C PHE A 192 7.85 23.66 -14.67
N GLY A 193 8.89 22.91 -14.30
CA GLY A 193 9.48 22.91 -12.96
C GLY A 193 9.13 21.68 -12.12
N TYR A 194 8.08 20.94 -12.48
CA TYR A 194 7.85 19.59 -11.96
C TYR A 194 8.57 18.58 -12.85
N ILE A 195 9.28 17.63 -12.23
CA ILE A 195 9.77 16.46 -12.95
C ILE A 195 8.51 15.79 -13.52
N PRO A 196 8.39 15.62 -14.85
CA PRO A 196 7.29 14.85 -15.39
C PRO A 196 7.34 13.51 -14.70
N VAL A 197 6.29 13.19 -13.93
CA VAL A 197 6.12 11.84 -13.43
C VAL A 197 5.96 11.04 -14.71
N ASP A 198 7.01 10.30 -15.10
CA ASP A 198 6.89 9.30 -16.14
C ASP A 198 5.58 8.58 -15.86
N PRO A 199 4.64 8.51 -16.82
CA PRO A 199 3.43 7.76 -16.56
C PRO A 199 3.90 6.42 -16.04
N MET A 200 3.40 5.98 -14.87
CA MET A 200 3.79 4.70 -14.24
C MET A 200 3.72 3.51 -15.21
N TYR A 201 3.15 3.72 -16.40
CA TYR A 201 2.77 2.75 -17.41
C TYR A 201 3.30 3.08 -18.83
N ALA A 202 4.14 4.11 -19.03
CA ALA A 202 4.53 4.56 -20.39
C ALA A 202 6.05 4.64 -20.63
N GLN A 203 6.81 3.67 -20.12
CA GLN A 203 8.16 3.42 -20.62
C GLN A 203 8.18 2.06 -21.32
N PHE A 204 7.65 2.05 -22.54
CA PHE A 204 7.85 1.01 -23.55
C PHE A 204 8.29 1.68 -24.85
#